data_AF-A0A939XSK6-F1
#
_entry.id   AF-A0A939XSK6-F1
#
_cell.length_a   1.000
_cell.length_b   1.000
_cell.length_c   1.000
_cell.angle_alpha   90.00
_cell.angle_beta   90.00
_cell.angle_gamma   90.00
#
_symmetry.space_group_name_H-M   'P 1'
#
loop_
_entity.id
_entity.type
_entity.pdbx_description
1 polymer ?
#
loop_
_entity_poly.entity_id
_entity_poly.type
_entity_poly.pdbx_seq_one_letter_code
_entity_poly.pdbx_strand_id
1 'polypeptide(L)' 'MDLFEQRIKELRDIINRHNHNYYVLNAPTVSDQEFDALLRELQDLE' A
#
# COMPACT_ATOMS: atom_id res chain seq x y z
N MET A 1 -15.49 9.77 -12.96
CA MET A 1 -14.72 8.66 -12.38
C MET A 1 -13.73 9.34 -11.47
N ASP A 2 -13.94 9.23 -10.16
CA ASP A 2 -13.20 10.03 -9.19
C ASP A 2 -11.76 9.50 -9.11
N LEU A 3 -10.79 10.35 -9.46
CA LEU A 3 -9.39 9.97 -9.52
C LEU A 3 -8.87 9.52 -8.15
N PHE A 4 -9.42 10.11 -7.09
CA PHE A 4 -9.09 9.82 -5.69
C PHE A 4 -9.51 8.41 -5.29
N GLU A 5 -10.72 7.98 -5.64
CA GLU A 5 -11.21 6.62 -5.35
C GLU A 5 -10.36 5.54 -6.02
N GLN A 6 -9.90 5.79 -7.25
CA GLN A 6 -9.00 4.87 -7.96
C GLN A 6 -7.65 4.76 -7.25
N ARG A 7 -7.08 5.89 -6.82
CA ARG A 7 -5.78 5.91 -6.13
C ARG A 7 -5.85 5.25 -4.76
N ILE A 8 -6.91 5.51 -4.00
CA ILE A 8 -7.17 4.83 -2.71
C ILE A 8 -7.24 3.32 -2.90
N LYS A 9 -7.94 2.85 -3.94
CA LYS A 9 -8.07 1.42 -4.23
C LYS A 9 -6.72 0.80 -4.60
N GLU A 10 -5.92 1.51 -5.40
CA GLU A 10 -4.58 1.06 -5.79
C GLU A 10 -3.64 0.97 -4.59
N LEU A 11 -3.58 2.01 -3.75
CA LEU A 11 -2.77 2.02 -2.53
C LEU A 11 -3.15 0.88 -1.58
N ARG A 12 -4.46 0.61 -1.41
CA ARG A 12 -4.94 -0.53 -0.62
C ARG A 12 -4.50 -1.87 -1.19
N ASP A 13 -4.50 -2.04 -2.51
CA ASP A 13 -4.04 -3.29 -3.14
C ASP A 13 -2.54 -3.50 -2.91
N ILE A 14 -1.74 -2.45 -3.14
CA ILE A 14 -0.29 -2.44 -2.93
C ILE A 14 0.06 -2.80 -1.48
N ILE A 15 -0.57 -2.11 -0.51
CA ILE A 15 -0.36 -2.36 0.92
C ILE A 15 -0.72 -3.80 1.30
N ASN A 16 -1.85 -4.32 0.82
CA ASN A 16 -2.24 -5.71 1.08
C ASN A 16 -1.27 -6.72 0.49
N ARG A 17 -0.80 -6.47 -0.73
CA ARG A 17 0.17 -7.34 -1.40
C ARG A 17 1.51 -7.36 -0.66
N HIS A 18 1.97 -6.21 -0.18
CA HIS A 18 3.15 -6.13 0.66
C HIS A 18 2.98 -6.85 1.99
N ASN A 19 1.85 -6.66 2.68
CA ASN A 19 1.54 -7.41 3.90
C ASN A 19 1.55 -8.92 3.66
N HIS A 20 0.94 -9.40 2.59
CA HIS A 20 0.97 -10.81 2.24
C HIS A 20 2.40 -11.31 1.98
N ASN A 21 3.17 -10.56 1.19
CA ASN A 21 4.56 -10.89 0.90
C ASN A 21 5.44 -10.91 2.17
N TYR A 22 5.22 -9.97 3.08
CA TYR A 22 5.97 -9.83 4.33
C TYR A 22 5.61 -10.93 5.34
N TYR A 23 4.32 -11.10 5.65
CA TYR A 23 3.87 -12.00 6.71
C TYR A 23 3.67 -13.45 6.26
N VAL A 24 3.30 -13.68 5.00
CA VAL A 24 2.99 -15.03 4.48
C VAL A 24 4.19 -15.61 3.74
N LEU A 25 4.74 -14.85 2.78
CA LEU A 25 5.80 -15.35 1.90
C LEU A 25 7.21 -15.15 2.47
N ASN A 26 7.37 -14.38 3.56
CA ASN A 26 8.68 -13.95 4.09
C ASN A 26 9.58 -13.37 2.99
N ALA A 27 8.97 -12.70 2.02
CA ALA A 27 9.61 -12.16 0.82
C ALA A 27 9.25 -10.67 0.68
N PRO A 28 9.74 -9.81 1.57
CA PRO A 28 9.47 -8.37 1.49
C PRO A 28 9.88 -7.83 0.12
N THR A 29 8.94 -7.12 -0.52
CA THR A 29 9.10 -6.58 -1.88
C THR A 29 9.39 -5.09 -1.90
N VAL A 30 9.14 -4.43 -0.77
CA VAL A 30 9.45 -3.01 -0.50
C VAL A 30 10.06 -2.89 0.89
N SER A 31 10.83 -1.83 1.10
CA SER A 31 11.37 -1.50 2.43
C SER A 31 10.29 -0.91 3.33
N ASP A 32 10.46 -0.99 4.65
CA ASP A 32 9.54 -0.37 5.62
C ASP A 32 9.28 1.12 5.31
N GLN A 33 10.31 1.88 4.91
CA GLN A 33 10.16 3.30 4.53
C GLN A 33 9.21 3.52 3.34
N GLU A 34 9.28 2.65 2.32
CA GLU A 34 8.39 2.74 1.16
C GLU A 34 6.96 2.37 1.56
N PHE A 35 6.80 1.39 2.45
CA PHE A 35 5.51 1.01 2.98
C PHE A 35 4.87 2.11 3.85
N ASP A 36 5.66 2.76 4.70
CA ASP A 36 5.24 3.94 5.48
C ASP A 36 4.81 5.09 4.56
N ALA A 37 5.51 5.31 3.44
CA ALA A 37 5.14 6.34 2.47
C ALA A 37 3.79 6.04 1.80
N LEU A 38 3.55 4.78 1.41
CA LEU A 38 2.27 4.33 0.84
C LEU A 38 1.12 4.46 1.83
N LEU A 39 1.34 4.13 3.10
CA LEU A 39 0.36 4.30 4.18
C LEU A 39 0.02 5.77 4.41
N ARG A 40 1.03 6.65 4.41
CA ARG A 40 0.83 8.08 4.56
C ARG A 40 0.08 8.69 3.38
N GLU A 41 0.38 8.26 2.16
CA GLU A 41 -0.37 8.68 0.97
C GLU A 41 -1.83 8.24 1.05
N LEU A 42 -2.10 7.01 1.51
CA LEU A 42 -3.47 6.53 1.69
C LEU A 42 -4.23 7.35 2.74
N GLN A 43 -3.56 7.72 3.84
CA GLN A 43 -4.15 8.56 4.90
C GLN A 43 -4.41 10.00 4.46
N ASP A 44 -3.62 10.55 3.53
CA ASP A 44 -3.82 11.91 3.01
C ASP A 44 -5.01 11.98 2.03
N LEU A 45 -5.37 10.83 1.44
CA LEU A 45 -6.46 10.70 0.47
C LEU A 45 -7.80 10.28 1.10
N GLU A 46 -7.83 9.75 2.33
CA GLU A 46 -9.04 9.44 3.12
C GLU A 46 -9.53 10.64 3.95
#